data_AF-A0A3M2ZQ58-F1
#
_entry.id   AF-A0A3M2ZQ58-F1
#
_cell.length_a   1.000
_cell.length_b   1.000
_cell.length_c   1.000
_cell.angle_alpha   90.00
_cell.angle_beta   90.00
_cell.angle_gamma   90.00
#
_symmetry.space_group_name_H-M   'P 1'
#
loop_
_entity.id
_entity.type
_entity.pdbx_description
1 polymer ?
#
loop_
_entity_poly.entity_id
_entity_poly.type
_entity_poly.pdbx_seq_one_letter_code
_entity_poly.pdbx_strand_id
1 'polypeptide(L)' 'RGGQGTGLGLAICQGMIGAHGGRLTVEEGIDGLGTRITLFLPLQAQPDAEMEEPA' A
#
# COMPACT_ATOMS: atom_id res chain seq x y z
N ARG A 1 -6.22 -0.74 18.66
CA ARG A 1 -7.63 -0.79 19.11
C ARG A 1 -8.38 0.27 18.30
N GLY A 2 -9.14 -0.11 17.27
CA GLY A 2 -9.92 0.82 16.45
C GLY A 2 -11.20 1.21 17.18
N GLY A 3 -11.46 2.51 17.30
CA GLY A 3 -12.67 3.05 17.93
C GLY A 3 -13.92 2.83 17.06
N GLN A 4 -15.09 2.91 17.69
CA GLN A 4 -16.40 2.81 17.04
C GLN A 4 -16.49 3.75 15.81
N GLY A 5 -16.82 3.19 14.64
CA GLY A 5 -17.27 3.94 13.46
C GLY A 5 -16.27 4.12 12.31
N THR A 6 -15.02 3.67 12.40
CA THR A 6 -14.00 3.93 11.35
C THR A 6 -14.13 3.08 10.08
N GLY A 7 -15.07 2.11 10.06
CA GLY A 7 -15.09 1.04 9.07
C GLY A 7 -13.93 0.05 9.26
N LEU A 8 -14.12 -1.19 8.81
CA LEU A 8 -13.10 -2.26 8.95
C LEU A 8 -11.95 -2.11 7.94
N GLY A 9 -12.18 -1.41 6.83
CA GLY A 9 -11.27 -1.37 5.68
C GLY A 9 -9.84 -0.95 6.01
N LEU A 10 -9.65 0.19 6.69
CA LEU A 10 -8.30 0.68 7.02
C LEU A 10 -7.56 -0.23 8.00
N ALA A 11 -8.28 -0.87 8.93
CA ALA A 11 -7.68 -1.83 9.85
C ALA A 11 -7.21 -3.08 9.11
N ILE A 12 -8.00 -3.57 8.15
CA ILE A 12 -7.62 -4.70 7.28
C ILE A 12 -6.40 -4.32 6.44
N CYS A 13 -6.41 -3.15 5.79
CA CYS A 13 -5.28 -2.67 5.00
C CYS A 13 -4.01 -2.53 5.84
N GLN A 14 -4.10 -1.97 7.06
CA GLN A 14 -2.95 -1.89 7.97
C GLN A 14 -2.38 -3.27 8.31
N GLY A 15 -3.24 -4.26 8.59
CA GLY A 15 -2.82 -5.64 8.86
C GLY A 15 -2.10 -6.26 7.66
N MET A 16 -2.69 -6.16 6.46
CA MET A 16 -2.11 -6.70 5.23
C MET A 16 -0.76 -6.05 4.92
N ILE A 17 -0.71 -4.72 4.89
CA ILE A 17 0.50 -3.98 4.51
C ILE A 17 1.61 -4.21 5.55
N GLY A 18 1.28 -4.16 6.85
CA GLY A 18 2.23 -4.41 7.92
C GLY A 18 2.82 -5.83 7.88
N ALA A 19 2.00 -6.84 7.57
CA ALA A 19 2.46 -8.22 7.38
C ALA A 19 3.48 -8.37 6.23
N HIS A 20 3.47 -7.46 5.26
CA HIS A 20 4.40 -7.44 4.12
C HIS A 20 5.59 -6.48 4.36
N GLY A 21 5.78 -5.98 5.59
CA GLY A 21 6.84 -5.02 5.92
C GLY A 21 6.64 -3.63 5.31
N GLY A 22 5.43 -3.33 4.85
CA GLY A 22 5.08 -2.04 4.28
C GLY A 22 4.55 -1.04 5.31
N ARG A 23 4.10 0.11 4.80
CA ARG A 23 3.38 1.13 5.58
C ARG A 23 2.32 1.84 4.75
N LEU A 24 1.43 2.56 5.42
CA LEU A 24 0.33 3.31 4.82
C LEU A 24 0.23 4.71 5.44
N THR A 25 -0.04 5.73 4.63
CA THR A 25 -0.45 7.08 5.08
C THR A 25 -1.83 7.44 4.55
N VAL A 26 -2.53 8.28 5.31
CA VAL A 26 -3.82 8.87 4.94
C VAL A 26 -3.69 10.37 5.08
N GLU A 27 -4.00 11.08 4.00
CA GLU A 27 -3.87 12.53 3.88
C GLU A 27 -5.13 13.10 3.21
N GLU A 28 -5.29 14.42 3.25
CA GLU A 28 -6.30 15.09 2.44
C GLU A 28 -6.08 14.77 0.95
N GLY A 29 -7.19 14.67 0.22
CA GLY A 29 -7.17 14.50 -1.22
C GLY A 29 -6.64 15.73 -1.96
N ILE A 30 -6.57 15.64 -3.29
CA ILE A 30 -6.02 16.70 -4.14
C ILE A 30 -6.83 17.99 -3.90
N ASP A 31 -6.13 19.10 -3.66
CA ASP A 31 -6.72 20.41 -3.35
C ASP A 31 -7.68 20.40 -2.14
N GLY A 32 -7.45 19.52 -1.16
CA GLY A 32 -8.29 19.37 0.03
C GLY A 32 -9.60 18.60 -0.23
N LEU A 33 -9.77 18.02 -1.42
CA LEU A 33 -10.99 17.33 -1.83
C LEU A 33 -10.83 15.80 -1.74
N GLY A 34 -11.60 15.19 -0.84
CA GLY A 34 -11.62 13.74 -0.64
C GLY A 34 -10.44 13.24 0.21
N THR A 35 -10.02 12.00 -0.02
CA THR A 35 -9.00 11.32 0.78
C THR A 35 -7.92 10.74 -0.12
N ARG A 36 -6.65 11.03 0.17
CA ARG A 36 -5.50 10.39 -0.48
C ARG A 36 -4.94 9.31 0.45
N ILE A 37 -4.84 8.09 -0.06
CA ILE A 37 -4.27 6.95 0.65
C ILE A 37 -3.02 6.51 -0.10
N THR A 38 -1.87 6.50 0.58
CA THR A 38 -0.60 6.08 -0.03
C THR A 38 -0.11 4.81 0.65
N LEU A 39 0.17 3.78 -0.15
CA LEU A 39 0.69 2.49 0.31
C LEU A 39 2.15 2.36 -0.12
N PHE A 40 3.01 1.96 0.80
CA PHE A 40 4.41 1.66 0.54
C PHE A 40 4.65 0.19 0.81
N LEU A 41 5.23 -0.52 -0.15
CA LEU A 41 5.65 -1.91 -0.02
C LEU A 41 7.13 -2.03 -0.40
N PRO A 42 7.91 -2.87 0.31
CA PRO A 42 9.27 -3.18 -0.09
C PRO A 42 9.28 -3.82 -1.48
N LEU A 43 10.08 -3.26 -2.40
CA LEU A 43 10.33 -3.90 -3.68
C LEU A 43 11.32 -5.04 -3.47
N GLN A 44 10.94 -6.26 -3.85
CA GLN A 44 11.89 -7.35 -3.96
C GLN A 44 12.70 -7.14 -5.25
N ALA A 45 14.02 -7.32 -5.18
CA ALA A 45 14.84 -7.37 -6.38
C ALA A 45 14.21 -8.41 -7.32
N GLN A 46 13.69 -7.95 -8.45
CA GLN A 46 13.26 -8.86 -9.49
C GLN A 46 14.53 -9.53 -10.01
N PRO A 47 14.55 -10.87 -10.17
CA PRO A 47 15.62 -11.48 -10.93
C PRO A 47 15.68 -10.78 -12.29
N ASP A 48 16.90 -10.55 -12.80
CA ASP A 48 17.08 -9.98 -14.12
C ASP A 48 16.22 -10.80 -15.09
N ALA A 49 15.27 -10.13 -15.75
CA ALA A 49 14.49 -10.78 -16.78
C ALA A 49 15.50 -11.28 -17.80
N GLU A 50 15.64 -12.61 -17.93
CA GLU A 50 16.41 -13.21 -19.01
C GLU A 50 15.81 -12.63 -20.30
N MET A 51 16.54 -11.70 -20.90
CA MET A 51 16.17 -11.13 -22.19
C MET A 51 16.24 -12.30 -23.17
N GLU A 52 15.08 -12.89 -23.48
CA GLU A 52 14.99 -13.95 -24.46
C GLU A 52 15.47 -13.36 -25.79
N GLU A 53 16.71 -13.70 -26.18
CA GLU A 53 17.27 -13.28 -27.46
C GLU A 53 16.37 -13.83 -28.56
N PRO A 54 15.77 -12.98 -29.41
CA PRO A 54 14.95 -13.48 -30.51
C PRO A 54 15.87 -14.25 -31.47
N ALA A 55 15.53 -15.53 -31.67
CA ALA A 55 16.17 -16.42 -32.64
C ALA A 55 15.91 -16.00 -34.09
#